data_AF-A0A7J5EPC2-F1
#
_entry.id   AF-A0A7J5EPC2-F1
#
_cell.length_a   1.000
_cell.length_b   1.000
_cell.length_c   1.000
_cell.angle_alpha   90.00
_cell.angle_beta   90.00
_cell.angle_gamma   90.00
#
_symmetry.space_group_name_H-M   'P 1'
#
loop_
_entity.id
_entity.type
_entity.pdbx_description
1 polymer ?
#
loop_
_entity_poly.entity_id
_entity_poly.type
_entity_poly.pdbx_seq_one_letter_code
_entity_poly.pdbx_strand_id
1 'polypeptide(L)'
;MKIVLRLVCTALISVNLMAQGYSIDNVGVISGSVQTDIQTYQEDSLIGAPKVAEQMLSNTFVNILFNKGKFSAGVRFESYQNPLLGIDPRYGTTGEGTGIGLPYRFIRYSDDYFDLTAGNFYEQFGSGMVLRLYEERNLGFDNSIDGLRLKFRPTDGIELTGFMGRQRSFFDLSEGILRGADINIALDELGGGILPDGMLATVGGSLVSRYQADQNPFLNLPENVMAWSARTNVIVSNFQVEFEYAHKINDPGATNEGSFNPGDAQYINASWAVPGIGVSAAAKRIDNMDFRSDRTATGLAQTVNYLPALTKQHTWRLITLYPYATQPTGEFGVQGDVTFTIPKGSFLGGDETNFSVNASVIHALDTTRTDQYHYDARFGWADRVFYQDLNFEVQRKFGKDFKVLLSYVNVKYDQDVIERRAAINETKYGVIGVNFVVTELWFKVGKGQAIRTELQWMGVKHEEGAQLALQNGDWAMVLAEYSISPGWFFTVFDEYNYGNTNDELKVHYPNASVAYVKDALRIQTGYGRVRGGLLCVGGICRPVPASNGFNLGVTYTF
;
A
#
# COMPACT_ATOMS: atom_id res chain seq x y z
N MET A 1 82.20 -4.60 7.51
CA MET A 1 82.03 -5.81 8.32
C MET A 1 80.54 -6.19 8.29
N LYS A 2 80.19 -7.27 7.55
CA LYS A 2 78.93 -8.06 7.51
C LYS A 2 77.58 -7.29 7.60
N ILE A 3 76.82 -7.06 6.52
CA ILE A 3 75.95 -7.98 5.74
C ILE A 3 75.18 -8.98 6.63
N VAL A 4 73.87 -8.81 6.77
CA VAL A 4 72.85 -9.86 6.54
C VAL A 4 71.59 -9.22 5.94
N LEU A 5 71.20 -9.77 4.79
CA LEU A 5 70.06 -9.51 3.92
C LEU A 5 69.17 -10.77 3.95
N ARG A 6 67.85 -10.64 4.15
CA ARG A 6 66.82 -11.61 3.69
C ARG A 6 65.51 -10.84 3.46
N LEU A 7 65.16 -10.53 2.22
CA LEU A 7 64.33 -11.31 1.27
C LEU A 7 62.94 -11.66 1.80
N VAL A 8 61.92 -10.95 1.30
CA VAL A 8 60.58 -11.50 1.05
C VAL A 8 60.23 -11.17 -0.40
N CYS A 9 60.07 -12.21 -1.20
CA CYS A 9 59.79 -12.19 -2.63
C CYS A 9 58.45 -11.52 -2.95
N THR A 10 58.47 -10.51 -3.81
CA THR A 10 57.31 -10.01 -4.53
C THR A 10 57.06 -10.94 -5.72
N ALA A 11 56.02 -11.77 -5.64
CA ALA A 11 55.54 -12.54 -6.78
C ALA A 11 54.74 -11.62 -7.72
N LEU A 12 55.40 -11.10 -8.75
CA LEU A 12 54.76 -10.54 -9.93
C LEU A 12 54.14 -11.69 -10.74
N ILE A 13 52.84 -11.92 -10.55
CA ILE A 13 52.05 -12.75 -11.48
C ILE A 13 51.57 -11.82 -12.59
N SER A 14 52.30 -11.87 -13.71
CA SER A 14 51.87 -11.35 -15.01
C SER A 14 50.69 -12.19 -15.52
N VAL A 15 49.46 -11.69 -15.36
CA VAL A 15 48.31 -12.23 -16.09
C VAL A 15 48.24 -11.50 -17.43
N ASN A 16 48.56 -12.24 -18.49
CA ASN A 16 48.37 -11.80 -19.87
C ASN A 16 46.87 -11.53 -20.11
N LEU A 17 46.50 -10.26 -20.24
CA LEU A 17 45.23 -9.85 -20.81
C LEU A 17 45.25 -10.17 -22.30
N MET A 18 44.77 -11.36 -22.67
CA MET A 18 44.34 -11.60 -24.04
C MET A 18 43.06 -10.82 -24.29
N ALA A 19 43.18 -9.75 -25.07
CA ALA A 19 42.04 -9.07 -25.67
C ALA A 19 41.36 -10.03 -26.65
N GLN A 20 40.30 -10.70 -26.20
CA GLN A 20 39.36 -11.37 -27.08
C GLN A 20 38.44 -10.31 -27.68
N GLY A 21 38.52 -10.10 -28.99
CA GLY A 21 37.54 -9.31 -29.73
C GLY A 21 36.16 -9.93 -29.54
N TYR A 22 35.32 -9.28 -28.75
CA TYR A 22 33.94 -9.69 -28.52
C TYR A 22 33.07 -9.16 -29.66
N SER A 23 32.22 -10.02 -30.24
CA SER A 23 31.16 -9.56 -31.15
C SER A 23 30.17 -8.68 -30.39
N ILE A 24 29.76 -7.56 -31.01
CA ILE A 24 28.83 -6.57 -30.45
C ILE A 24 27.38 -7.05 -30.67
N ASP A 25 27.07 -8.27 -30.25
CA ASP A 25 25.69 -8.80 -30.33
C ASP A 25 24.98 -8.80 -28.97
N ASN A 26 25.65 -8.39 -27.89
CA ASN A 26 25.11 -8.47 -26.53
C ASN A 26 25.58 -7.32 -25.62
N VAL A 27 25.23 -6.10 -26.01
CA VAL A 27 25.66 -4.85 -25.34
C VAL A 27 24.92 -4.61 -24.00
N GLY A 28 23.85 -5.37 -23.73
CA GLY A 28 22.92 -5.12 -22.61
C GLY A 28 21.88 -4.05 -22.97
N VAL A 29 20.80 -4.01 -22.21
CA VAL A 29 19.67 -3.08 -22.42
C VAL A 29 19.61 -2.12 -21.24
N ILE A 30 19.53 -0.83 -21.53
CA ILE A 30 19.21 0.21 -20.54
C ILE A 30 17.75 0.59 -20.74
N SER A 31 16.99 0.55 -19.66
CA SER A 31 15.62 1.05 -19.59
C SER A 31 15.49 1.98 -18.39
N GLY A 32 14.51 2.87 -18.40
CA GLY A 32 14.30 3.77 -17.28
C GLY A 32 12.94 4.41 -17.25
N SER A 33 12.73 5.17 -16.18
CA SER A 33 11.53 5.98 -16.02
C SER A 33 11.83 7.28 -15.30
N VAL A 34 11.08 8.31 -15.64
CA VAL A 34 11.05 9.58 -14.93
C VAL A 34 9.62 9.81 -14.47
N GLN A 35 9.46 10.20 -13.21
CA GLN A 35 8.22 10.73 -12.67
C GLN A 35 8.55 12.03 -11.93
N THR A 36 7.83 13.11 -12.24
CA THR A 36 7.88 14.35 -11.47
C THR A 36 6.47 14.83 -11.17
N ASP A 37 6.24 15.15 -9.92
CA ASP A 37 4.99 15.71 -9.40
C ASP A 37 5.31 17.08 -8.80
N ILE A 38 4.69 18.12 -9.33
CA ILE A 38 4.90 19.52 -8.95
C ILE A 38 3.53 20.10 -8.58
N GLN A 39 3.48 20.83 -7.46
CA GLN A 39 2.26 21.50 -7.03
C GLN A 39 2.57 22.90 -6.53
N THR A 40 1.72 23.86 -6.90
CA THR A 40 1.71 25.18 -6.27
C THR A 40 0.64 25.28 -5.19
N TYR A 41 0.91 26.04 -4.14
CA TYR A 41 -0.05 26.22 -3.03
C TYR A 41 -0.45 27.67 -2.85
N GLN A 42 -1.75 27.90 -2.86
CA GLN A 42 -2.38 29.16 -2.46
C GLN A 42 -3.12 28.92 -1.14
N GLU A 43 -2.95 29.88 -0.22
CA GLU A 43 -3.69 29.90 1.04
C GLU A 43 -5.20 30.05 0.74
N ASP A 44 -6.01 29.20 1.36
CA ASP A 44 -7.46 29.23 1.22
C ASP A 44 -8.10 28.84 2.56
N SER A 45 -8.44 29.86 3.35
CA SER A 45 -8.96 29.68 4.71
C SER A 45 -10.30 28.97 4.75
N LEU A 46 -11.11 29.03 3.68
CA LEU A 46 -12.44 28.40 3.63
C LEU A 46 -12.33 26.87 3.66
N ILE A 47 -11.31 26.33 3.01
CA ILE A 47 -11.08 24.87 2.95
C ILE A 47 -10.00 24.40 3.92
N GLY A 48 -9.40 25.32 4.69
CA GLY A 48 -8.28 25.04 5.57
C GLY A 48 -6.97 24.76 4.84
N ALA A 49 -6.78 25.28 3.62
CA ALA A 49 -5.51 25.15 2.91
C ALA A 49 -4.47 26.08 3.55
N PRO A 50 -3.34 25.54 4.07
CA PRO A 50 -2.39 26.33 4.84
C PRO A 50 -1.60 27.28 3.94
N LYS A 51 -1.04 28.32 4.57
CA LYS A 51 -0.02 29.14 3.94
C LYS A 51 1.28 28.35 3.81
N VAL A 52 1.75 28.17 2.59
CA VAL A 52 3.05 27.52 2.29
C VAL A 52 4.06 28.60 1.92
N ALA A 53 5.23 28.58 2.56
CA ALA A 53 6.27 29.59 2.34
C ALA A 53 6.89 29.50 0.94
N GLU A 54 7.27 28.29 0.51
CA GLU A 54 7.63 28.03 -0.89
C GLU A 54 6.36 27.69 -1.68
N GLN A 55 6.04 28.54 -2.65
CA GLN A 55 4.78 28.43 -3.38
C GLN A 55 4.75 27.26 -4.37
N MET A 56 5.88 26.60 -4.66
CA MET A 56 5.97 25.48 -5.58
C MET A 56 6.82 24.37 -4.97
N LEU A 57 6.21 23.21 -4.73
CA LEU A 57 6.86 22.04 -4.15
C LEU A 57 6.99 20.95 -5.21
N SER A 58 7.97 20.06 -5.08
CA SER A 58 8.11 18.96 -6.03
C SER A 58 8.74 17.69 -5.48
N ASN A 59 8.28 16.55 -6.02
CA ASN A 59 8.86 15.24 -5.84
C ASN A 59 9.23 14.65 -7.21
N THR A 60 10.49 14.27 -7.39
CA THR A 60 11.01 13.70 -8.64
C THR A 60 11.69 12.36 -8.39
N PHE A 61 11.42 11.39 -9.26
CA PHE A 61 11.97 10.04 -9.24
C PHE A 61 12.50 9.69 -10.62
N VAL A 62 13.76 9.26 -10.71
CA VAL A 62 14.37 8.77 -11.95
C VAL A 62 14.92 7.38 -11.71
N ASN A 63 14.39 6.39 -12.42
CA ASN A 63 14.82 5.00 -12.35
C ASN A 63 15.67 4.69 -13.58
N ILE A 64 16.81 4.04 -13.37
CA ILE A 64 17.65 3.51 -14.44
C ILE A 64 17.92 2.04 -14.11
N LEU A 65 17.68 1.17 -15.10
CA LEU A 65 17.90 -0.26 -15.01
C LEU A 65 18.76 -0.70 -16.19
N PHE A 66 19.85 -1.39 -15.90
CA PHE A 66 20.68 -2.07 -16.87
C PHE A 66 20.46 -3.58 -16.75
N ASN A 67 20.21 -4.25 -17.87
CA ASN A 67 20.05 -5.70 -17.94
C ASN A 67 21.01 -6.30 -18.96
N LYS A 68 21.71 -7.38 -18.59
CA LYS A 68 22.56 -8.16 -19.50
C LYS A 68 22.55 -9.63 -19.12
N GLY A 69 21.78 -10.43 -19.85
CA GLY A 69 21.60 -11.85 -19.56
C GLY A 69 21.05 -12.05 -18.14
N LYS A 70 21.77 -12.81 -17.32
CA LYS A 70 21.43 -13.11 -15.91
C LYS A 70 21.72 -11.95 -14.94
N PHE A 71 22.37 -10.88 -15.41
CA PHE A 71 22.77 -9.74 -14.59
C PHE A 71 21.82 -8.56 -14.77
N SER A 72 21.46 -7.92 -13.66
CA SER A 72 20.82 -6.61 -13.66
C SER A 72 21.44 -5.68 -12.62
N ALA A 73 21.46 -4.39 -12.90
CA ALA A 73 21.86 -3.36 -11.95
C ALA A 73 20.95 -2.15 -12.11
N GLY A 74 20.56 -1.55 -11.01
CA GLY A 74 19.64 -0.41 -11.05
C GLY A 74 19.95 0.65 -10.01
N VAL A 75 19.55 1.88 -10.33
CA VAL A 75 19.62 3.03 -9.43
C VAL A 75 18.32 3.83 -9.53
N ARG A 76 17.89 4.42 -8.42
CA ARG A 76 16.82 5.42 -8.38
C ARG A 76 17.36 6.71 -7.77
N PHE A 77 17.34 7.76 -8.57
CA PHE A 77 17.53 9.12 -8.12
C PHE A 77 16.21 9.69 -7.63
N GLU A 78 16.27 10.38 -6.49
CA GLU A 78 15.13 11.05 -5.89
C GLU A 78 15.50 12.49 -5.55
N SER A 79 14.55 13.40 -5.76
CA SER A 79 14.66 14.81 -5.39
C SER A 79 13.33 15.31 -4.84
N TYR A 80 13.35 15.75 -3.59
CA TYR A 80 12.25 16.40 -2.89
C TYR A 80 12.60 17.87 -2.67
N GLN A 81 12.29 18.73 -3.65
CA GLN A 81 12.48 20.18 -3.49
C GLN A 81 11.30 20.72 -2.69
N ASN A 82 11.46 20.64 -1.37
CA ASN A 82 10.41 20.68 -0.35
C ASN A 82 9.27 19.69 -0.68
N PRO A 83 9.13 18.58 0.08
CA PRO A 83 8.16 17.54 -0.25
C PRO A 83 6.73 18.08 -0.39
N LEU A 84 5.97 17.57 -1.37
CA LEU A 84 4.54 17.89 -1.52
C LEU A 84 3.79 17.74 -0.19
N LEU A 85 2.80 18.59 0.07
CA LEU A 85 2.06 18.56 1.34
C LEU A 85 1.48 17.17 1.64
N GLY A 86 1.63 16.74 2.90
CA GLY A 86 1.30 15.40 3.36
C GLY A 86 2.45 14.40 3.25
N ILE A 87 3.47 14.63 2.40
CA ILE A 87 4.71 13.82 2.41
C ILE A 87 5.52 14.21 3.63
N ASP A 88 6.13 13.21 4.27
CA ASP A 88 6.91 13.45 5.48
C ASP A 88 8.05 14.46 5.18
N PRO A 89 8.12 15.58 5.91
CA PRO A 89 9.08 16.64 5.62
C PRO A 89 10.54 16.18 5.78
N ARG A 90 10.79 15.07 6.48
CA ARG A 90 12.14 14.48 6.61
C ARG A 90 12.73 14.05 5.26
N TYR A 91 11.93 13.80 4.23
CA TYR A 91 12.46 13.60 2.88
C TYR A 91 13.17 14.86 2.34
N GLY A 92 12.75 16.06 2.72
CA GLY A 92 13.40 17.31 2.32
C GLY A 92 14.62 17.69 3.16
N THR A 93 14.74 17.12 4.38
CA THR A 93 15.80 17.48 5.33
C THR A 93 16.85 16.38 5.58
N THR A 94 16.67 15.21 4.96
CA THR A 94 17.68 14.14 4.89
C THR A 94 18.38 14.15 3.53
N GLY A 95 19.34 13.25 3.30
CA GLY A 95 20.13 13.23 2.05
C GLY A 95 21.11 14.40 2.02
N GLU A 96 21.99 14.44 3.03
CA GLU A 96 22.93 15.56 3.25
C GLU A 96 22.24 16.93 3.47
N GLY A 97 20.94 16.91 3.79
CA GLY A 97 20.14 18.12 4.03
C GLY A 97 19.59 18.78 2.77
N THR A 98 19.74 18.16 1.60
CA THR A 98 19.28 18.74 0.32
C THR A 98 17.98 18.12 -0.19
N GLY A 99 17.52 17.02 0.40
CA GLY A 99 16.39 16.22 -0.13
C GLY A 99 16.68 15.57 -1.47
N ILE A 100 17.94 15.39 -1.83
CA ILE A 100 18.40 14.80 -3.10
C ILE A 100 19.30 13.61 -2.79
N GLY A 101 19.14 12.50 -3.51
CA GLY A 101 20.04 11.37 -3.35
C GLY A 101 19.72 10.17 -4.23
N LEU A 102 20.47 9.10 -3.98
CA LEU A 102 20.32 7.78 -4.63
C LEU A 102 19.96 6.73 -3.57
N PRO A 103 18.76 6.80 -2.96
CA PRO A 103 18.40 5.94 -1.83
C PRO A 103 18.17 4.48 -2.23
N TYR A 104 17.99 4.20 -3.53
CA TYR A 104 17.79 2.86 -4.06
C TYR A 104 18.84 2.53 -5.11
N ARG A 105 19.65 1.50 -4.86
CA ARG A 105 20.71 1.00 -5.74
C ARG A 105 20.92 -0.47 -5.52
N PHE A 106 21.09 -1.23 -6.59
CA PHE A 106 21.33 -2.67 -6.46
C PHE A 106 22.11 -3.26 -7.63
N ILE A 107 22.71 -4.40 -7.35
CA ILE A 107 23.22 -5.35 -8.33
C ILE A 107 22.55 -6.69 -8.05
N ARG A 108 22.05 -7.35 -9.10
CA ARG A 108 21.35 -8.62 -9.03
C ARG A 108 21.89 -9.60 -10.07
N TYR A 109 22.05 -10.85 -9.64
CA TYR A 109 22.27 -12.00 -10.50
C TYR A 109 21.09 -12.95 -10.34
N SER A 110 20.46 -13.35 -11.43
CA SER A 110 19.32 -14.26 -11.43
C SER A 110 19.45 -15.33 -12.50
N ASP A 111 19.32 -16.58 -12.10
CA ASP A 111 19.10 -17.73 -12.97
C ASP A 111 18.07 -18.70 -12.40
N ASP A 112 18.01 -19.89 -12.97
CA ASP A 112 17.01 -20.91 -12.64
C ASP A 112 17.11 -21.37 -11.17
N TYR A 113 18.31 -21.33 -10.59
CA TYR A 113 18.56 -21.82 -9.22
C TYR A 113 18.73 -20.69 -8.21
N PHE A 114 19.35 -19.58 -8.60
CA PHE A 114 19.73 -18.51 -7.68
C PHE A 114 19.22 -17.15 -8.12
N ASP A 115 18.74 -16.37 -7.15
CA ASP A 115 18.44 -14.94 -7.28
C ASP A 115 19.14 -14.20 -6.14
N LEU A 116 20.30 -13.62 -6.43
CA LEU A 116 21.11 -12.88 -5.47
C LEU A 116 20.99 -11.39 -5.76
N THR A 117 20.65 -10.60 -4.75
CA THR A 117 20.67 -9.13 -4.80
C THR A 117 21.58 -8.58 -3.71
N ALA A 118 22.46 -7.66 -4.09
CA ALA A 118 23.24 -6.82 -3.19
C ALA A 118 22.84 -5.35 -3.38
N GLY A 119 22.55 -4.66 -2.29
CA GLY A 119 21.98 -3.31 -2.27
C GLY A 119 20.50 -3.34 -1.87
N ASN A 120 19.70 -2.43 -2.42
CA ASN A 120 18.29 -2.33 -2.08
C ASN A 120 17.45 -3.43 -2.74
N PHE A 121 16.51 -3.96 -1.99
CA PHE A 121 15.50 -4.87 -2.50
C PHE A 121 14.15 -4.69 -1.79
N TYR A 122 13.12 -5.13 -2.49
CA TYR A 122 11.79 -5.37 -1.96
C TYR A 122 11.55 -6.87 -1.85
N GLU A 123 10.77 -7.28 -0.85
CA GLU A 123 10.43 -8.67 -0.57
C GLU A 123 9.12 -8.73 0.21
N GLN A 124 8.35 -9.79 0.00
CA GLN A 124 7.15 -10.07 0.79
C GLN A 124 7.14 -11.55 1.18
N PHE A 125 6.88 -11.82 2.45
CA PHE A 125 6.69 -13.17 2.96
C PHE A 125 5.21 -13.41 3.25
N GLY A 126 4.63 -14.46 2.66
CA GLY A 126 3.21 -14.77 2.79
C GLY A 126 2.31 -13.58 2.39
N SER A 127 1.28 -13.32 3.19
CA SER A 127 0.40 -12.14 3.03
C SER A 127 1.05 -10.82 3.44
N GLY A 128 2.26 -10.86 4.02
CA GLY A 128 2.99 -9.71 4.52
C GLY A 128 2.95 -9.51 6.03
N MET A 129 2.25 -10.38 6.78
CA MET A 129 2.01 -10.20 8.23
C MET A 129 3.29 -10.14 9.08
N VAL A 130 4.40 -10.68 8.59
CA VAL A 130 5.73 -10.55 9.22
C VAL A 130 6.73 -9.75 8.38
N LEU A 131 6.57 -9.68 7.06
CA LEU A 131 7.41 -8.90 6.16
C LEU A 131 6.68 -8.48 4.89
N ARG A 132 6.59 -7.18 4.64
CA ARG A 132 6.22 -6.64 3.33
C ARG A 132 6.96 -5.35 3.06
N LEU A 133 7.86 -5.42 2.10
CA LEU A 133 8.67 -4.29 1.64
C LEU A 133 8.18 -3.88 0.25
N TYR A 134 7.80 -2.62 0.08
CA TYR A 134 7.31 -2.10 -1.19
C TYR A 134 7.44 -0.57 -1.25
N GLU A 135 7.26 -0.03 -2.44
CA GLU A 135 7.16 1.41 -2.69
C GLU A 135 5.71 1.75 -3.04
N GLU A 136 5.16 2.77 -2.39
CA GLU A 136 3.93 3.45 -2.78
C GLU A 136 4.15 4.97 -2.69
N ARG A 137 4.49 5.58 -3.84
CA ARG A 137 4.89 6.99 -3.92
C ARG A 137 3.80 7.95 -3.46
N ASN A 138 2.53 7.63 -3.72
CA ASN A 138 1.42 8.50 -3.33
C ASN A 138 1.27 8.57 -1.81
N LEU A 139 1.68 7.52 -1.08
CA LEU A 139 1.74 7.53 0.38
C LEU A 139 3.06 8.11 0.91
N GLY A 140 4.05 8.39 0.06
CA GLY A 140 5.42 8.65 0.51
C GLY A 140 6.03 7.46 1.25
N PHE A 141 5.59 6.25 0.90
CA PHE A 141 5.94 5.01 1.56
C PHE A 141 7.00 4.27 0.75
N ASP A 142 8.17 4.07 1.34
CA ASP A 142 9.20 3.19 0.82
C ASP A 142 9.98 2.63 1.99
N ASN A 143 9.92 1.32 2.14
CA ASN A 143 10.50 0.61 3.25
C ASN A 143 11.45 -0.50 2.75
N SER A 144 12.11 -0.30 1.60
CA SER A 144 13.15 -1.18 1.06
C SER A 144 14.23 -1.51 2.09
N ILE A 145 14.88 -2.68 1.94
CA ILE A 145 16.07 -3.04 2.73
C ILE A 145 17.30 -2.88 1.86
N ASP A 146 18.32 -2.22 2.39
CA ASP A 146 19.67 -2.21 1.87
C ASP A 146 20.51 -3.30 2.54
N GLY A 147 20.97 -4.28 1.75
CA GLY A 147 21.76 -5.39 2.26
C GLY A 147 21.96 -6.50 1.24
N LEU A 148 21.86 -7.74 1.70
CA LEU A 148 21.97 -8.94 0.87
C LEU A 148 20.67 -9.74 0.93
N ARG A 149 20.20 -10.20 -0.22
CA ARG A 149 19.06 -11.12 -0.37
C ARG A 149 19.44 -12.26 -1.30
N LEU A 150 19.11 -13.49 -0.93
CA LEU A 150 19.29 -14.69 -1.74
C LEU A 150 17.97 -15.45 -1.82
N LYS A 151 17.50 -15.76 -3.04
CA LYS A 151 16.54 -16.84 -3.27
C LYS A 151 17.25 -18.03 -3.88
N PHE A 152 16.93 -19.22 -3.40
CA PHE A 152 17.47 -20.49 -3.86
C PHE A 152 16.33 -21.45 -4.18
N ARG A 153 16.36 -22.00 -5.39
CA ARG A 153 15.37 -22.94 -5.94
C ARG A 153 16.08 -24.26 -6.25
N PRO A 154 16.26 -25.15 -5.27
CA PRO A 154 17.01 -26.40 -5.46
C PRO A 154 16.35 -27.33 -6.48
N THR A 155 15.03 -27.29 -6.57
CA THR A 155 14.17 -28.10 -7.44
C THR A 155 12.84 -27.39 -7.61
N ASP A 156 12.08 -27.79 -8.63
CA ASP A 156 10.70 -27.36 -8.81
C ASP A 156 9.88 -27.60 -7.53
N GLY A 157 8.98 -26.67 -7.22
CA GLY A 157 8.18 -26.67 -6.01
C GLY A 157 8.85 -26.18 -4.74
N ILE A 158 10.17 -25.97 -4.66
CA ILE A 158 10.83 -25.47 -3.44
C ILE A 158 11.52 -24.13 -3.70
N GLU A 159 11.14 -23.10 -2.92
CA GLU A 159 11.85 -21.82 -2.87
C GLU A 159 12.26 -21.49 -1.44
N LEU A 160 13.55 -21.19 -1.25
CA LEU A 160 14.11 -20.68 -0.01
C LEU A 160 14.55 -19.23 -0.22
N THR A 161 14.14 -18.32 0.64
CA THR A 161 14.62 -16.94 0.63
C THR A 161 15.32 -16.62 1.94
N GLY A 162 16.44 -15.90 1.88
CA GLY A 162 17.14 -15.37 3.05
C GLY A 162 17.63 -13.95 2.80
N PHE A 163 17.61 -13.11 3.83
CA PHE A 163 18.17 -11.76 3.74
C PHE A 163 18.76 -11.26 5.05
N MET A 164 19.61 -10.24 4.93
CA MET A 164 20.11 -9.42 6.03
C MET A 164 20.43 -8.02 5.53
N GLY A 165 20.03 -7.00 6.30
CA GLY A 165 20.29 -5.61 5.93
C GLY A 165 19.69 -4.60 6.90
N ARG A 166 19.64 -3.33 6.49
CA ARG A 166 18.95 -2.27 7.21
C ARG A 166 17.87 -1.68 6.33
N GLN A 167 16.75 -1.31 6.94
CA GLN A 167 15.63 -0.73 6.22
C GLN A 167 15.94 0.73 5.88
N ARG A 168 15.41 1.21 4.76
CA ARG A 168 15.38 2.62 4.40
C ARG A 168 14.69 3.44 5.50
N SER A 169 15.30 4.55 5.88
CA SER A 169 14.69 5.61 6.67
C SER A 169 14.95 6.94 5.97
N PHE A 170 14.02 7.36 5.11
CA PHE A 170 14.20 8.50 4.20
C PHE A 170 15.43 8.30 3.29
N PHE A 171 16.42 9.20 3.32
CA PHE A 171 17.69 8.99 2.60
C PHE A 171 18.76 8.26 3.44
N ASP A 172 18.45 7.91 4.68
CA ASP A 172 19.32 7.18 5.61
C ASP A 172 18.85 5.72 5.79
N LEU A 173 19.48 5.01 6.74
CA LEU A 173 19.16 3.64 7.11
C LEU A 173 18.69 3.55 8.56
N SER A 174 17.82 2.58 8.84
CA SER A 174 17.33 2.27 10.18
C SER A 174 18.47 1.95 11.15
N GLU A 175 18.27 2.28 12.43
CA GLU A 175 19.18 1.83 13.49
C GLU A 175 19.16 0.29 13.59
N GLY A 176 17.97 -0.31 13.52
CA GLY A 176 17.81 -1.75 13.62
C GLY A 176 18.32 -2.50 12.40
N ILE A 177 18.91 -3.67 12.67
CA ILE A 177 19.37 -4.63 11.65
C ILE A 177 18.29 -5.69 11.49
N LEU A 178 17.82 -5.87 10.25
CA LEU A 178 16.83 -6.87 9.89
C LEU A 178 17.49 -8.11 9.31
N ARG A 179 16.91 -9.27 9.63
CA ARG A 179 17.24 -10.58 9.07
C ARG A 179 15.94 -11.31 8.78
N GLY A 180 15.91 -12.13 7.76
CA GLY A 180 14.78 -13.01 7.56
C GLY A 180 15.10 -14.22 6.73
N ALA A 181 14.26 -15.22 6.88
CA ALA A 181 14.29 -16.47 6.15
C ALA A 181 12.87 -16.90 5.82
N ASP A 182 12.68 -17.49 4.66
CA ASP A 182 11.38 -17.96 4.18
C ASP A 182 11.54 -19.26 3.40
N ILE A 183 10.55 -20.12 3.52
CA ILE A 183 10.42 -21.34 2.74
C ILE A 183 9.01 -21.42 2.16
N ASN A 184 8.92 -21.70 0.86
CA ASN A 184 7.68 -22.05 0.17
C ASN A 184 7.84 -23.41 -0.49
N ILE A 185 6.85 -24.27 -0.31
CA ILE A 185 6.82 -25.63 -0.86
C ILE A 185 5.48 -25.83 -1.58
N ALA A 186 5.49 -25.92 -2.91
CA ALA A 186 4.36 -26.37 -3.71
C ALA A 186 4.34 -27.90 -3.76
N LEU A 187 3.44 -28.50 -2.98
CA LEU A 187 3.35 -29.94 -2.77
C LEU A 187 2.92 -30.71 -4.02
N ASP A 188 2.24 -30.05 -4.95
CA ASP A 188 1.83 -30.58 -6.25
C ASP A 188 3.00 -30.72 -7.25
N GLU A 189 4.03 -29.90 -7.10
CA GLU A 189 5.25 -29.97 -7.91
C GLU A 189 6.28 -30.96 -7.32
N LEU A 190 6.10 -31.36 -6.06
CA LEU A 190 6.94 -32.39 -5.44
C LEU A 190 6.62 -33.76 -6.06
N GLY A 191 7.63 -34.40 -6.66
CA GLY A 191 7.46 -35.73 -7.27
C GLY A 191 6.86 -36.77 -6.33
N GLY A 192 6.11 -37.73 -6.89
CA GLY A 192 5.62 -38.91 -6.14
C GLY A 192 4.12 -38.93 -5.82
N GLY A 193 3.30 -38.04 -6.39
CA GLY A 193 1.84 -38.09 -6.24
C GLY A 193 1.37 -37.84 -4.80
N ILE A 194 2.02 -36.90 -4.10
CA ILE A 194 1.75 -36.57 -2.69
C ILE A 194 0.30 -36.08 -2.51
N LEU A 195 -0.24 -35.40 -3.51
CA LEU A 195 -1.60 -34.88 -3.53
C LEU A 195 -2.48 -35.68 -4.50
N PRO A 196 -3.80 -35.77 -4.23
CA PRO A 196 -4.76 -36.27 -5.21
C PRO A 196 -4.76 -35.44 -6.51
N ASP A 197 -5.13 -36.08 -7.62
CA ASP A 197 -5.25 -35.41 -8.92
C ASP A 197 -6.20 -34.20 -8.83
N GLY A 198 -5.74 -33.05 -9.35
CA GLY A 198 -6.52 -31.80 -9.39
C GLY A 198 -6.53 -30.99 -8.09
N MET A 199 -5.73 -31.39 -7.08
CA MET A 199 -5.45 -30.60 -5.88
C MET A 199 -4.10 -29.91 -6.01
N LEU A 200 -4.06 -28.60 -5.82
CA LEU A 200 -2.82 -27.82 -5.68
C LEU A 200 -2.69 -27.38 -4.22
N ALA A 201 -1.50 -27.49 -3.64
CA ALA A 201 -1.31 -27.05 -2.28
C ALA A 201 0.09 -26.50 -2.05
N THR A 202 0.17 -25.32 -1.45
CA THR A 202 1.43 -24.70 -1.04
C THR A 202 1.47 -24.58 0.47
N VAL A 203 2.58 -24.98 1.09
CA VAL A 203 2.85 -24.70 2.51
C VAL A 203 4.09 -23.82 2.62
N GLY A 204 4.11 -22.93 3.60
CA GLY A 204 5.24 -22.04 3.79
C GLY A 204 5.44 -21.63 5.23
N GLY A 205 6.66 -21.18 5.52
CA GLY A 205 7.06 -20.69 6.84
C GLY A 205 8.05 -19.55 6.71
N SER A 206 7.88 -18.53 7.55
CA SER A 206 8.68 -17.31 7.52
C SER A 206 9.23 -16.96 8.89
N LEU A 207 10.38 -16.32 8.90
CA LEU A 207 11.03 -15.77 10.08
C LEU A 207 11.59 -14.40 9.74
N VAL A 208 11.38 -13.43 10.62
CA VAL A 208 11.98 -12.09 10.53
C VAL A 208 12.47 -11.71 11.91
N SER A 209 13.66 -11.14 12.00
CA SER A 209 14.23 -10.64 13.25
C SER A 209 14.77 -9.24 13.07
N ARG A 210 14.57 -8.40 14.08
CA ARG A 210 15.19 -7.10 14.26
C ARG A 210 16.12 -7.14 15.46
N TYR A 211 17.37 -6.70 15.28
CA TYR A 211 18.25 -6.32 16.36
C TYR A 211 18.35 -4.80 16.47
N GLN A 212 18.10 -4.22 17.65
CA GLN A 212 18.35 -2.82 17.97
C GLN A 212 18.76 -2.76 19.45
N ALA A 213 19.86 -2.07 19.77
CA ALA A 213 20.38 -2.01 21.13
C ALA A 213 19.37 -1.39 22.10
N ASP A 214 19.37 -1.85 23.35
CA ASP A 214 18.57 -1.21 24.39
C ASP A 214 19.27 0.05 24.91
N GLN A 215 18.59 1.19 24.80
CA GLN A 215 19.05 2.48 25.28
C GLN A 215 18.13 3.06 26.37
N ASN A 216 17.14 2.28 26.83
CA ASN A 216 16.20 2.74 27.84
C ASN A 216 16.79 2.58 29.25
N PRO A 217 16.88 3.66 30.05
CA PRO A 217 17.45 3.58 31.40
C PRO A 217 16.49 2.99 32.45
N PHE A 218 15.20 2.84 32.13
CA PHE A 218 14.15 2.45 33.08
C PHE A 218 13.49 1.10 32.77
N LEU A 219 13.45 0.71 31.50
CA LEU A 219 12.82 -0.51 31.00
C LEU A 219 13.88 -1.43 30.42
N ASN A 220 13.73 -2.73 30.62
CA ASN A 220 14.54 -3.74 29.94
C ASN A 220 13.85 -4.12 28.63
N LEU A 221 14.31 -3.55 27.52
CA LEU A 221 13.68 -3.77 26.22
C LEU A 221 14.36 -4.93 25.48
N PRO A 222 13.61 -5.80 24.79
CA PRO A 222 14.21 -6.86 23.99
C PRO A 222 15.04 -6.26 22.84
N GLU A 223 16.33 -6.61 22.80
CA GLU A 223 17.20 -6.16 21.71
C GLU A 223 16.92 -6.90 20.41
N ASN A 224 16.65 -8.20 20.52
CA ASN A 224 16.28 -9.07 19.40
C ASN A 224 14.78 -9.35 19.44
N VAL A 225 14.03 -8.73 18.53
CA VAL A 225 12.61 -9.01 18.34
C VAL A 225 12.44 -9.92 17.14
N MET A 226 11.70 -11.01 17.31
CA MET A 226 11.46 -12.02 16.29
C MET A 226 9.97 -12.12 15.99
N ALA A 227 9.64 -12.21 14.70
CA ALA A 227 8.33 -12.54 14.18
C ALA A 227 8.44 -13.76 13.26
N TRP A 228 7.46 -14.65 13.29
CA TRP A 228 7.39 -15.80 12.38
C TRP A 228 5.97 -16.02 11.90
N SER A 229 5.81 -16.67 10.76
CA SER A 229 4.51 -17.11 10.28
C SER A 229 4.54 -18.50 9.66
N ALA A 230 3.40 -19.18 9.70
CA ALA A 230 3.15 -20.43 9.01
C ALA A 230 1.89 -20.26 8.15
N ARG A 231 1.96 -20.71 6.90
CA ARG A 231 0.87 -20.53 5.93
C ARG A 231 0.61 -21.77 5.09
N THR A 232 -0.61 -21.84 4.59
CA THR A 232 -1.03 -22.81 3.59
C THR A 232 -1.99 -22.17 2.59
N ASN A 233 -1.93 -22.62 1.34
CA ASN A 233 -2.92 -22.33 0.31
C ASN A 233 -3.30 -23.66 -0.35
N VAL A 234 -4.59 -23.96 -0.40
CA VAL A 234 -5.10 -25.21 -0.98
C VAL A 234 -6.16 -24.87 -2.02
N ILE A 235 -5.99 -25.39 -3.23
CA ILE A 235 -6.93 -25.24 -4.34
C ILE A 235 -7.43 -26.63 -4.73
N VAL A 236 -8.75 -26.81 -4.73
CA VAL A 236 -9.40 -28.04 -5.19
C VAL A 236 -10.55 -27.67 -6.12
N SER A 237 -10.40 -27.99 -7.41
CA SER A 237 -11.37 -27.64 -8.44
C SER A 237 -11.66 -26.13 -8.44
N ASN A 238 -12.87 -25.72 -8.04
CA ASN A 238 -13.34 -24.35 -8.04
C ASN A 238 -13.21 -23.66 -6.67
N PHE A 239 -12.67 -24.35 -5.66
CA PHE A 239 -12.52 -23.85 -4.30
C PHE A 239 -11.06 -23.57 -3.98
N GLN A 240 -10.80 -22.48 -3.28
CA GLN A 240 -9.49 -22.12 -2.73
C GLN A 240 -9.63 -21.73 -1.26
N VAL A 241 -8.69 -22.18 -0.43
CA VAL A 241 -8.60 -21.77 0.98
C VAL A 241 -7.15 -21.41 1.30
N GLU A 242 -6.97 -20.19 1.79
CA GLU A 242 -5.71 -19.66 2.27
C GLU A 242 -5.79 -19.46 3.79
N PHE A 243 -4.73 -19.84 4.50
CA PHE A 243 -4.60 -19.60 5.92
C PHE A 243 -3.17 -19.18 6.25
N GLU A 244 -3.02 -18.18 7.11
CA GLU A 244 -1.73 -17.79 7.68
C GLU A 244 -1.89 -17.45 9.17
N TYR A 245 -0.98 -17.98 9.98
CA TYR A 245 -0.81 -17.61 11.38
C TYR A 245 0.55 -16.95 11.53
N ALA A 246 0.60 -15.78 12.17
CA ALA A 246 1.81 -15.05 12.48
C ALA A 246 1.90 -14.79 13.99
N HIS A 247 3.12 -14.80 14.52
CA HIS A 247 3.39 -14.51 15.91
C HIS A 247 4.65 -13.64 16.01
N LYS A 248 4.63 -12.67 16.93
CA LYS A 248 5.75 -11.79 17.24
C LYS A 248 5.98 -11.82 18.74
N ILE A 249 7.23 -11.89 19.18
CA ILE A 249 7.51 -11.73 20.61
C ILE A 249 7.16 -10.31 21.07
N ASN A 250 7.25 -10.06 22.37
CA ASN A 250 7.03 -8.72 22.91
C ASN A 250 7.95 -7.68 22.26
N ASP A 251 7.39 -6.54 21.85
CA ASP A 251 8.11 -5.43 21.25
C ASP A 251 7.54 -4.10 21.78
N PRO A 252 7.93 -3.69 22.99
CA PRO A 252 7.47 -2.43 23.57
C PRO A 252 7.98 -1.26 22.74
N GLY A 253 7.05 -0.45 22.22
CA GLY A 253 7.37 0.68 21.34
C GLY A 253 6.36 1.81 21.46
N ALA A 254 6.59 2.88 20.68
CA ALA A 254 5.74 4.07 20.71
C ALA A 254 4.31 3.80 20.21
N THR A 255 4.13 2.79 19.36
CA THR A 255 2.86 2.49 18.67
C THR A 255 1.90 1.62 19.47
N ASN A 256 2.39 0.90 20.48
CA ASN A 256 1.60 0.02 21.36
C ASN A 256 1.65 0.46 22.83
N GLU A 257 1.91 1.75 23.08
CA GLU A 257 1.99 2.35 24.41
C GLU A 257 3.01 1.66 25.35
N GLY A 258 4.07 1.08 24.79
CA GLY A 258 5.08 0.36 25.57
C GLY A 258 4.62 -1.02 26.08
N SER A 259 3.61 -1.62 25.45
CA SER A 259 3.11 -2.95 25.80
C SER A 259 4.20 -4.03 25.70
N PHE A 260 4.31 -4.86 26.74
CA PHE A 260 5.19 -6.04 26.81
C PHE A 260 4.45 -7.33 26.42
N ASN A 261 3.21 -7.24 25.96
CA ASN A 261 2.53 -8.43 25.42
C ASN A 261 3.21 -8.90 24.12
N PRO A 262 3.25 -10.22 23.85
CA PRO A 262 3.53 -10.72 22.51
C PRO A 262 2.41 -10.30 21.55
N GLY A 263 2.64 -10.46 20.25
CA GLY A 263 1.63 -10.26 19.22
C GLY A 263 1.30 -11.56 18.48
N ASP A 264 0.08 -11.64 17.97
CA ASP A 264 -0.32 -12.66 17.01
C ASP A 264 -1.29 -12.09 15.97
N ALA A 265 -1.24 -12.66 14.77
CA ALA A 265 -2.23 -12.42 13.74
C ALA A 265 -2.63 -13.70 13.03
N GLN A 266 -3.88 -13.75 12.62
CA GLN A 266 -4.49 -14.89 11.96
C GLN A 266 -5.23 -14.34 10.75
N TYR A 267 -5.07 -14.98 9.61
CA TYR A 267 -5.75 -14.64 8.37
C TYR A 267 -6.27 -15.92 7.73
N ILE A 268 -7.54 -15.92 7.35
CA ILE A 268 -8.15 -16.98 6.56
C ILE A 268 -8.96 -16.36 5.44
N ASN A 269 -8.86 -16.94 4.25
CA ASN A 269 -9.62 -16.55 3.07
C ASN A 269 -10.08 -17.81 2.34
N ALA A 270 -11.39 -17.95 2.15
CA ALA A 270 -11.99 -19.04 1.40
C ALA A 270 -12.74 -18.45 0.21
N SER A 271 -12.48 -18.95 -0.99
CA SER A 271 -13.12 -18.51 -2.21
C SER A 271 -13.63 -19.69 -3.05
N TRP A 272 -14.68 -19.42 -3.80
CA TRP A 272 -15.28 -20.35 -4.75
C TRP A 272 -15.68 -19.59 -6.02
N ALA A 273 -15.29 -20.09 -7.18
CA ALA A 273 -15.59 -19.43 -8.44
C ALA A 273 -15.93 -20.43 -9.57
N VAL A 274 -16.98 -20.11 -10.31
CA VAL A 274 -17.39 -20.80 -11.55
C VAL A 274 -17.74 -19.74 -12.60
N PRO A 275 -17.86 -20.09 -13.90
CA PRO A 275 -18.24 -19.10 -14.91
C PRO A 275 -19.53 -18.34 -14.52
N GLY A 276 -19.39 -17.04 -14.29
CA GLY A 276 -20.49 -16.13 -13.95
C GLY A 276 -20.81 -15.97 -12.46
N ILE A 277 -20.17 -16.70 -11.54
CA ILE A 277 -20.33 -16.52 -10.08
C ILE A 277 -18.98 -16.63 -9.38
N GLY A 278 -18.66 -15.66 -8.53
CA GLY A 278 -17.54 -15.74 -7.59
C GLY A 278 -18.00 -15.37 -6.18
N VAL A 279 -17.59 -16.15 -5.18
CA VAL A 279 -17.87 -15.89 -3.77
C VAL A 279 -16.57 -16.00 -2.99
N SER A 280 -16.29 -15.08 -2.09
CA SER A 280 -15.21 -15.21 -1.12
C SER A 280 -15.62 -14.73 0.25
N ALA A 281 -15.06 -15.34 1.28
CA ALA A 281 -15.20 -14.94 2.67
C ALA A 281 -13.83 -14.99 3.33
N ALA A 282 -13.46 -13.91 4.01
CA ALA A 282 -12.20 -13.80 4.71
C ALA A 282 -12.42 -13.30 6.13
N ALA A 283 -11.54 -13.72 7.04
CA ALA A 283 -11.51 -13.26 8.41
C ALA A 283 -10.07 -13.02 8.87
N LYS A 284 -9.90 -12.06 9.77
CA LYS A 284 -8.63 -11.79 10.43
C LYS A 284 -8.81 -11.52 11.92
N ARG A 285 -7.81 -11.90 12.69
CA ARG A 285 -7.58 -11.44 14.07
C ARG A 285 -6.18 -10.86 14.13
N ILE A 286 -6.02 -9.69 14.73
CA ILE A 286 -4.75 -9.01 14.89
C ILE A 286 -4.64 -8.57 16.35
N ASP A 287 -3.50 -8.85 16.98
CA ASP A 287 -3.18 -8.48 18.35
C ASP A 287 -1.70 -8.08 18.44
N ASN A 288 -1.42 -6.83 18.82
CA ASN A 288 -0.06 -6.28 18.99
C ASN A 288 0.97 -6.57 17.88
N MET A 289 0.57 -6.56 16.62
CA MET A 289 1.43 -6.95 15.49
C MET A 289 2.18 -5.81 14.82
N ASP A 290 2.16 -4.56 15.31
CA ASP A 290 2.99 -3.49 14.73
C ASP A 290 4.47 -3.88 14.82
N PHE A 291 5.17 -4.00 13.69
CA PHE A 291 6.58 -4.37 13.67
C PHE A 291 7.38 -3.38 12.84
N ARG A 292 8.41 -2.79 13.46
CA ARG A 292 9.20 -1.71 12.88
C ARG A 292 10.68 -1.96 12.99
N SER A 293 11.47 -1.47 12.04
CA SER A 293 12.93 -1.57 12.07
C SER A 293 13.58 -0.65 13.11
N ASP A 294 12.82 0.33 13.62
CA ASP A 294 13.16 1.15 14.78
C ASP A 294 11.94 1.22 15.72
N ARG A 295 12.14 0.81 16.97
CA ARG A 295 11.09 0.77 18.02
C ARG A 295 10.51 2.14 18.36
N THR A 296 11.22 3.22 18.04
CA THR A 296 10.79 4.60 18.31
C THR A 296 10.03 5.22 17.13
N ALA A 297 10.07 4.58 15.95
CA ALA A 297 9.40 5.08 14.76
C ALA A 297 7.88 5.01 14.90
N THR A 298 7.19 6.00 14.33
CA THR A 298 5.73 6.13 14.34
C THR A 298 5.21 6.47 12.95
N GLY A 299 3.88 6.47 12.80
CA GLY A 299 3.23 6.74 11.51
C GLY A 299 3.63 5.69 10.46
N LEU A 300 4.00 6.15 9.27
CA LEU A 300 4.35 5.28 8.14
C LEU A 300 5.84 4.90 8.08
N ALA A 301 6.68 5.52 8.89
CA ALA A 301 8.11 5.30 8.84
C ALA A 301 8.48 3.90 9.32
N GLN A 302 9.42 3.27 8.60
CA GLN A 302 10.16 2.10 9.08
C GLN A 302 9.29 0.89 9.50
N THR A 303 8.13 0.73 8.87
CA THR A 303 7.26 -0.43 9.05
C THR A 303 7.84 -1.65 8.33
N VAL A 304 7.87 -2.80 8.99
CA VAL A 304 8.45 -4.04 8.47
C VAL A 304 7.38 -4.96 7.92
N ASN A 305 6.22 -5.00 8.57
CA ASN A 305 5.10 -5.85 8.20
C ASN A 305 3.91 -5.07 7.66
N TYR A 306 3.01 -5.82 7.03
CA TYR A 306 1.75 -5.34 6.49
C TYR A 306 0.63 -6.26 6.96
N LEU A 307 -0.46 -5.67 7.42
CA LEU A 307 -1.60 -6.39 7.94
C LEU A 307 -2.79 -6.17 6.98
N PRO A 308 -3.40 -7.23 6.44
CA PRO A 308 -4.51 -7.10 5.48
C PRO A 308 -5.67 -6.30 6.06
N ALA A 309 -6.26 -5.38 5.27
CA ALA A 309 -7.33 -4.50 5.73
C ALA A 309 -8.70 -5.17 5.88
N LEU A 310 -9.00 -6.19 5.07
CA LEU A 310 -10.33 -6.81 4.95
C LEU A 310 -11.48 -5.81 4.79
N THR A 311 -11.26 -4.78 3.97
CA THR A 311 -12.28 -3.82 3.56
C THR A 311 -12.15 -3.57 2.06
N LYS A 312 -13.26 -3.18 1.42
CA LYS A 312 -13.25 -2.82 0.01
C LYS A 312 -12.53 -1.48 -0.17
N GLN A 313 -11.61 -1.45 -1.14
CA GLN A 313 -10.98 -0.19 -1.54
C GLN A 313 -11.89 0.53 -2.52
N HIS A 314 -12.40 1.69 -2.11
CA HIS A 314 -13.21 2.54 -2.96
C HIS A 314 -12.35 3.56 -3.70
N THR A 315 -12.60 3.73 -5.00
CA THR A 315 -11.90 4.72 -5.84
C THR A 315 -12.69 6.02 -6.03
N TRP A 316 -13.95 6.06 -5.59
CA TRP A 316 -14.79 7.24 -5.75
C TRP A 316 -14.43 8.34 -4.77
N ARG A 317 -14.47 9.58 -5.26
CA ARG A 317 -13.96 10.71 -4.49
C ARG A 317 -14.68 10.90 -3.16
N LEU A 318 -16.01 10.97 -3.04
CA LEU A 318 -16.63 11.29 -1.75
C LEU A 318 -16.45 10.20 -0.69
N ILE A 319 -16.61 8.92 -1.05
CA ILE A 319 -16.46 7.81 -0.09
C ILE A 319 -15.03 7.69 0.47
N THR A 320 -14.01 8.19 -0.25
CA THR A 320 -12.62 8.27 0.26
C THR A 320 -12.45 9.26 1.42
N LEU A 321 -13.49 9.99 1.84
CA LEU A 321 -13.48 10.76 3.09
C LEU A 321 -13.50 9.86 4.34
N TYR A 322 -13.98 8.62 4.21
CA TYR A 322 -14.07 7.66 5.32
C TYR A 322 -13.39 6.33 4.98
N PRO A 323 -12.08 6.34 4.65
CA PRO A 323 -11.34 5.16 4.29
C PRO A 323 -10.91 4.40 5.54
N TYR A 324 -10.72 3.09 5.44
CA TYR A 324 -10.31 2.29 6.59
C TYR A 324 -8.78 2.17 6.73
N ALA A 325 -8.28 2.31 7.95
CA ALA A 325 -6.90 2.04 8.35
C ALA A 325 -6.86 0.83 9.29
N THR A 326 -5.98 -0.13 9.02
CA THR A 326 -5.79 -1.31 9.88
C THR A 326 -5.16 -0.91 11.21
N GLN A 327 -5.70 -1.42 12.31
CA GLN A 327 -5.24 -1.16 13.68
C GLN A 327 -4.32 -2.31 14.14
N PRO A 328 -2.99 -2.15 14.06
CA PRO A 328 -2.05 -3.24 14.38
C PRO A 328 -2.04 -3.61 15.87
N THR A 329 -2.63 -2.78 16.72
CA THR A 329 -2.66 -2.96 18.18
C THR A 329 -3.82 -3.82 18.66
N GLY A 330 -4.82 -4.14 17.83
CA GLY A 330 -5.93 -5.00 18.24
C GLY A 330 -7.20 -4.82 17.42
N GLU A 331 -7.51 -5.79 16.57
CA GLU A 331 -8.79 -5.84 15.83
C GLU A 331 -9.19 -7.24 15.40
N PHE A 332 -10.49 -7.42 15.14
CA PHE A 332 -11.03 -8.61 14.51
C PHE A 332 -11.91 -8.18 13.33
N GLY A 333 -11.66 -8.74 12.15
CA GLY A 333 -12.35 -8.34 10.92
C GLY A 333 -12.89 -9.52 10.14
N VAL A 334 -14.03 -9.33 9.50
CA VAL A 334 -14.58 -10.27 8.51
C VAL A 334 -15.01 -9.52 7.25
N GLN A 335 -14.85 -10.16 6.10
CA GLN A 335 -15.26 -9.64 4.80
C GLN A 335 -15.88 -10.75 3.96
N GLY A 336 -16.98 -10.46 3.28
CA GLY A 336 -17.59 -11.31 2.28
C GLY A 336 -17.76 -10.56 0.96
N ASP A 337 -17.46 -11.22 -0.14
CA ASP A 337 -17.60 -10.70 -1.50
C ASP A 337 -18.36 -11.70 -2.36
N VAL A 338 -19.32 -11.21 -3.11
CA VAL A 338 -20.10 -11.98 -4.08
C VAL A 338 -20.16 -11.22 -5.38
N THR A 339 -19.77 -11.86 -6.47
CA THR A 339 -19.90 -11.36 -7.84
C THR A 339 -20.77 -12.32 -8.64
N PHE A 340 -21.67 -11.76 -9.44
CA PHE A 340 -22.58 -12.53 -10.28
C PHE A 340 -22.81 -11.84 -11.61
N THR A 341 -22.74 -12.60 -12.70
CA THR A 341 -22.97 -12.12 -14.06
C THR A 341 -24.21 -12.76 -14.65
N ILE A 342 -25.18 -11.94 -15.04
CA ILE A 342 -26.28 -12.35 -15.90
C ILE A 342 -25.75 -12.36 -17.35
N PRO A 343 -25.72 -13.52 -18.03
CA PRO A 343 -25.15 -13.63 -19.37
C PRO A 343 -26.04 -12.98 -20.43
N LYS A 344 -25.44 -12.75 -21.60
CA LYS A 344 -26.12 -12.29 -22.82
C LYS A 344 -27.20 -13.29 -23.25
N GLY A 345 -28.30 -12.77 -23.80
CA GLY A 345 -29.42 -13.60 -24.29
C GLY A 345 -30.34 -14.13 -23.20
N SER A 346 -30.14 -13.69 -21.95
CA SER A 346 -31.07 -13.94 -20.83
C SER A 346 -32.32 -13.06 -20.93
N PHE A 347 -33.17 -13.10 -19.89
CA PHE A 347 -34.38 -12.27 -19.80
C PHE A 347 -34.09 -10.75 -19.84
N LEU A 348 -32.85 -10.33 -19.56
CA LEU A 348 -32.44 -8.93 -19.65
C LEU A 348 -31.96 -8.53 -21.06
N GLY A 349 -31.98 -9.42 -22.06
CA GLY A 349 -31.66 -9.09 -23.45
C GLY A 349 -30.21 -9.40 -23.85
N GLY A 350 -29.70 -8.66 -24.85
CA GLY A 350 -28.47 -9.02 -25.58
C GLY A 350 -27.14 -8.76 -24.88
N ASP A 351 -27.13 -8.02 -23.77
CA ASP A 351 -25.92 -7.62 -23.06
C ASP A 351 -25.86 -8.20 -21.64
N GLU A 352 -24.63 -8.34 -21.14
CA GLU A 352 -24.34 -8.83 -19.79
C GLU A 352 -24.65 -7.78 -18.71
N THR A 353 -25.06 -8.25 -17.54
CA THR A 353 -25.16 -7.43 -16.33
C THR A 353 -24.29 -8.05 -15.24
N ASN A 354 -23.38 -7.27 -14.66
CA ASN A 354 -22.58 -7.69 -13.53
C ASN A 354 -23.13 -7.10 -12.25
N PHE A 355 -23.21 -7.92 -11.21
CA PHE A 355 -23.56 -7.55 -9.84
C PHE A 355 -22.37 -7.83 -8.95
N SER A 356 -22.07 -6.93 -8.02
CA SER A 356 -21.11 -7.14 -6.95
C SER A 356 -21.76 -6.77 -5.63
N VAL A 357 -21.59 -7.60 -4.61
CA VAL A 357 -21.97 -7.31 -3.23
C VAL A 357 -20.76 -7.56 -2.36
N ASN A 358 -20.39 -6.57 -1.56
CA ASN A 358 -19.33 -6.68 -0.57
C ASN A 358 -19.90 -6.28 0.79
N ALA A 359 -19.52 -7.01 1.83
CA ALA A 359 -19.79 -6.63 3.20
C ALA A 359 -18.53 -6.86 4.04
N SER A 360 -18.08 -5.85 4.77
CA SER A 360 -17.01 -5.97 5.76
C SER A 360 -17.43 -5.37 7.08
N VAL A 361 -16.95 -5.97 8.17
CA VAL A 361 -17.09 -5.42 9.52
C VAL A 361 -15.84 -5.70 10.31
N ILE A 362 -15.33 -4.65 10.96
CA ILE A 362 -14.14 -4.68 11.78
C ILE A 362 -14.48 -4.16 13.17
N HIS A 363 -14.14 -4.95 14.17
CA HIS A 363 -14.35 -4.65 15.57
C HIS A 363 -13.03 -4.49 16.31
N ALA A 364 -13.09 -3.79 17.45
CA ALA A 364 -12.06 -3.88 18.46
C ALA A 364 -11.86 -5.32 18.93
N LEU A 365 -10.63 -5.66 19.29
CA LEU A 365 -10.32 -6.90 19.98
C LEU A 365 -10.76 -6.81 21.45
N ASP A 366 -11.37 -7.87 22.00
CA ASP A 366 -11.73 -7.93 23.43
C ASP A 366 -10.47 -8.07 24.28
N THR A 367 -10.01 -6.94 24.81
CA THR A 367 -8.82 -6.83 25.65
C THR A 367 -9.15 -6.24 27.01
N THR A 368 -8.49 -6.73 28.05
CA THR A 368 -8.61 -6.22 29.42
C THR A 368 -7.23 -5.91 29.96
N ARG A 369 -6.97 -4.63 30.26
CA ARG A 369 -5.68 -4.18 30.80
C ARG A 369 -5.44 -4.79 32.18
N THR A 370 -4.31 -5.47 32.35
CA THR A 370 -3.94 -6.14 33.60
C THR A 370 -2.97 -5.31 34.42
N ASP A 371 -2.08 -4.55 33.77
CA ASP A 371 -1.22 -3.55 34.38
C ASP A 371 -0.83 -2.42 33.39
N GLN A 372 0.18 -1.63 33.71
CA GLN A 372 0.64 -0.54 32.83
C GLN A 372 1.17 -1.04 31.47
N TYR A 373 1.72 -2.24 31.40
CA TYR A 373 2.43 -2.79 30.24
C TYR A 373 1.80 -4.07 29.68
N HIS A 374 0.80 -4.64 30.35
CA HIS A 374 0.17 -5.89 29.97
C HIS A 374 -1.36 -5.80 29.88
N TYR A 375 -1.93 -6.74 29.14
CA TYR A 375 -3.37 -6.94 28.99
C TYR A 375 -3.64 -8.39 28.62
N ASP A 376 -4.82 -8.87 28.95
CA ASP A 376 -5.35 -10.15 28.45
C ASP A 376 -6.17 -9.89 27.19
N ALA A 377 -5.99 -10.71 26.15
CA ALA A 377 -6.79 -10.65 24.94
C ALA A 377 -7.59 -11.93 24.75
N ARG A 378 -8.89 -11.78 24.48
CA ARG A 378 -9.74 -12.90 24.09
C ARG A 378 -9.64 -13.14 22.58
N PHE A 379 -10.14 -14.31 22.15
CA PHE A 379 -10.19 -14.65 20.73
C PHE A 379 -11.24 -13.82 19.98
N GLY A 380 -12.39 -13.58 20.61
CA GLY A 380 -13.52 -12.86 20.00
C GLY A 380 -13.32 -11.34 19.92
N TRP A 381 -14.26 -10.70 19.23
CA TRP A 381 -14.35 -9.25 19.17
C TRP A 381 -15.04 -8.64 20.40
N ALA A 382 -14.79 -7.36 20.64
CA ALA A 382 -15.55 -6.51 21.55
C ALA A 382 -16.72 -5.80 20.84
N ASP A 383 -17.56 -5.13 21.62
CA ASP A 383 -18.77 -4.46 21.10
C ASP A 383 -18.47 -3.23 20.22
N ARG A 384 -17.30 -2.60 20.39
CA ARG A 384 -16.92 -1.41 19.63
C ARG A 384 -16.61 -1.78 18.18
N VAL A 385 -17.43 -1.29 17.25
CA VAL A 385 -17.22 -1.39 15.80
C VAL A 385 -16.25 -0.29 15.38
N PHE A 386 -15.11 -0.66 14.79
CA PHE A 386 -14.21 0.32 14.17
C PHE A 386 -14.70 0.72 12.79
N TYR A 387 -15.14 -0.26 11.99
CA TYR A 387 -15.57 -0.02 10.63
C TYR A 387 -16.62 -1.03 10.18
N GLN A 388 -17.57 -0.58 9.38
CA GLN A 388 -18.51 -1.43 8.67
C GLN A 388 -18.66 -0.85 7.27
N ASP A 389 -18.68 -1.70 6.25
CA ASP A 389 -18.89 -1.29 4.85
C ASP A 389 -19.74 -2.33 4.14
N LEU A 390 -20.89 -1.90 3.63
CA LEU A 390 -21.79 -2.69 2.82
C LEU A 390 -21.95 -2.02 1.45
N ASN A 391 -21.49 -2.68 0.40
CA ASN A 391 -21.44 -2.16 -0.96
C ASN A 391 -22.23 -3.07 -1.91
N PHE A 392 -23.05 -2.46 -2.77
CA PHE A 392 -23.80 -3.11 -3.83
C PHE A 392 -23.55 -2.38 -5.14
N GLU A 393 -23.13 -3.11 -6.17
CA GLU A 393 -22.84 -2.55 -7.49
C GLU A 393 -23.58 -3.31 -8.57
N VAL A 394 -24.10 -2.56 -9.54
CA VAL A 394 -24.69 -3.09 -10.76
C VAL A 394 -24.06 -2.38 -11.94
N GLN A 395 -23.48 -3.14 -12.84
CA GLN A 395 -22.88 -2.63 -14.07
C GLN A 395 -23.52 -3.30 -15.27
N ARG A 396 -23.94 -2.50 -16.25
CA ARG A 396 -24.53 -2.99 -17.49
C ARG A 396 -24.09 -2.19 -18.69
N LYS A 397 -23.85 -2.90 -19.80
CA LYS A 397 -23.68 -2.30 -21.13
C LYS A 397 -25.00 -2.33 -21.89
N PHE A 398 -25.25 -1.31 -22.70
CA PHE A 398 -26.37 -1.24 -23.62
C PHE A 398 -25.82 -1.03 -25.03
N GLY A 399 -25.63 -2.13 -25.74
CA GLY A 399 -24.89 -2.16 -26.99
C GLY A 399 -23.43 -1.74 -26.81
N LYS A 400 -22.89 -1.08 -27.84
CA LYS A 400 -21.47 -0.70 -27.92
C LYS A 400 -21.18 0.75 -27.49
N ASP A 401 -22.22 1.57 -27.32
CA ASP A 401 -22.08 3.03 -27.20
C ASP A 401 -22.44 3.55 -25.80
N PHE A 402 -23.10 2.75 -24.96
CA PHE A 402 -23.51 3.17 -23.61
C PHE A 402 -23.22 2.10 -22.56
N LYS A 403 -22.68 2.53 -21.41
CA LYS A 403 -22.48 1.70 -20.22
C LYS A 403 -22.91 2.50 -18.99
N VAL A 404 -23.53 1.82 -18.03
CA VAL A 404 -23.87 2.37 -16.72
C VAL A 404 -23.26 1.53 -15.61
N LEU A 405 -22.86 2.18 -14.54
CA LEU A 405 -22.61 1.57 -13.23
C LEU A 405 -23.42 2.34 -12.19
N LEU A 406 -24.15 1.61 -11.38
CA LEU A 406 -24.83 2.12 -10.18
C LEU A 406 -24.21 1.43 -8.98
N SER A 407 -23.87 2.20 -7.94
CA SER A 407 -23.40 1.65 -6.68
C SER A 407 -24.05 2.34 -5.50
N TYR A 408 -24.38 1.55 -4.48
CA TYR A 408 -24.81 2.00 -3.16
C TYR A 408 -23.86 1.46 -2.11
N VAL A 409 -23.40 2.33 -1.21
CA VAL A 409 -22.47 1.98 -0.14
C VAL A 409 -23.00 2.53 1.20
N ASN A 410 -23.01 1.70 2.23
CA ASN A 410 -23.32 2.09 3.60
C ASN A 410 -22.09 1.85 4.49
N VAL A 411 -21.58 2.91 5.11
CA VAL A 411 -20.40 2.84 5.97
C VAL A 411 -20.72 3.26 7.40
N LYS A 412 -20.12 2.57 8.37
CA LYS A 412 -19.90 3.10 9.72
C LYS A 412 -18.40 3.27 9.92
N TYR A 413 -18.00 4.41 10.45
CA TYR A 413 -16.60 4.81 10.57
C TYR A 413 -16.35 5.41 11.95
N ASP A 414 -15.61 4.70 12.78
CA ASP A 414 -15.16 5.22 14.08
C ASP A 414 -13.99 6.20 13.86
N GLN A 415 -14.32 7.49 13.82
CA GLN A 415 -13.35 8.53 13.51
C GLN A 415 -12.29 8.68 14.61
N ASP A 416 -12.65 8.39 15.86
CA ASP A 416 -11.75 8.50 16.99
C ASP A 416 -10.61 7.48 16.92
N VAL A 417 -10.94 6.24 16.56
CA VAL A 417 -9.96 5.15 16.43
C VAL A 417 -9.18 5.25 15.14
N ILE A 418 -9.86 5.34 13.99
CA ILE A 418 -9.21 5.22 12.67
C ILE A 418 -8.25 6.39 12.43
N GLU A 419 -8.59 7.59 12.90
CA GLU A 419 -7.74 8.78 12.78
C GLU A 419 -6.86 9.03 14.01
N ARG A 420 -6.95 8.18 15.04
CA ARG A 420 -6.24 8.32 16.33
C ARG A 420 -6.45 9.70 16.97
N ARG A 421 -7.71 10.16 16.99
CA ARG A 421 -8.10 11.51 17.43
C ARG A 421 -8.60 11.60 18.87
N ALA A 422 -8.87 10.47 19.50
CA ALA A 422 -9.26 10.39 20.90
C ALA A 422 -8.60 9.18 21.56
N ALA A 423 -8.56 9.18 22.90
CA ALA A 423 -8.19 7.99 23.64
C ALA A 423 -9.24 6.87 23.47
N ILE A 424 -8.87 5.62 23.72
CA ILE A 424 -9.75 4.44 23.55
C ILE A 424 -11.07 4.55 24.34
N ASN A 425 -11.11 5.31 25.43
CA ASN A 425 -12.31 5.49 26.28
C ASN A 425 -12.94 6.89 26.16
N GLU A 426 -12.54 7.68 25.16
CA GLU A 426 -13.08 9.01 24.91
C GLU A 426 -13.85 9.00 23.59
N THR A 427 -15.07 9.53 23.62
CA THR A 427 -15.85 9.81 22.40
C THR A 427 -15.71 11.29 22.10
N LYS A 428 -14.89 11.63 21.10
CA LYS A 428 -14.67 13.01 20.69
C LYS A 428 -15.35 13.30 19.37
N TYR A 429 -15.09 12.51 18.33
CA TYR A 429 -15.72 12.60 17.01
C TYR A 429 -16.73 11.47 16.77
N GLY A 430 -16.63 10.37 17.53
CA GLY A 430 -17.59 9.27 17.54
C GLY A 430 -17.69 8.49 16.23
N VAL A 431 -18.76 7.70 16.12
CA VAL A 431 -19.04 6.90 14.93
C VAL A 431 -19.82 7.71 13.91
N ILE A 432 -19.31 7.77 12.68
CA ILE A 432 -19.96 8.41 11.55
C ILE A 432 -20.68 7.35 10.71
N GLY A 433 -21.98 7.55 10.46
CA GLY A 433 -22.77 6.75 9.54
C GLY A 433 -22.89 7.44 8.18
N VAL A 434 -22.60 6.72 7.10
CA VAL A 434 -22.56 7.27 5.75
C VAL A 434 -23.41 6.43 4.81
N ASN A 435 -24.25 7.09 4.02
CA ASN A 435 -24.91 6.49 2.86
C ASN A 435 -24.38 7.15 1.60
N PHE A 436 -23.94 6.35 0.66
CA PHE A 436 -23.30 6.82 -0.56
C PHE A 436 -23.97 6.18 -1.76
N VAL A 437 -24.25 6.98 -2.78
CA VAL A 437 -24.79 6.53 -4.06
C VAL A 437 -23.93 7.12 -5.16
N VAL A 438 -23.50 6.29 -6.09
CA VAL A 438 -22.80 6.74 -7.30
C VAL A 438 -23.43 6.17 -8.55
N THR A 439 -23.56 7.03 -9.55
CA THR A 439 -23.94 6.67 -10.91
C THR A 439 -22.83 7.09 -11.85
N GLU A 440 -22.24 6.12 -12.55
CA GLU A 440 -21.30 6.37 -13.64
C GLU A 440 -21.91 6.02 -14.98
N LEU A 441 -21.71 6.90 -15.95
CA LEU A 441 -22.23 6.80 -17.30
C LEU A 441 -21.08 6.94 -18.27
N TRP A 442 -20.97 6.02 -19.23
CA TRP A 442 -20.02 6.13 -20.33
C TRP A 442 -20.77 6.20 -21.64
N PHE A 443 -20.50 7.23 -22.42
CA PHE A 443 -21.07 7.48 -23.73
C PHE A 443 -19.97 7.51 -24.79
N LYS A 444 -20.10 6.70 -25.82
CA LYS A 444 -19.28 6.84 -27.02
C LYS A 444 -19.93 7.87 -27.94
N VAL A 445 -19.31 9.02 -28.09
CA VAL A 445 -19.82 10.14 -28.90
C VAL A 445 -19.29 10.13 -30.33
N GLY A 446 -18.20 9.41 -30.58
CA GLY A 446 -17.58 9.31 -31.90
C GLY A 446 -16.52 8.22 -31.98
N LYS A 447 -15.88 8.08 -33.15
CA LYS A 447 -14.76 7.15 -33.31
C LYS A 447 -13.56 7.66 -32.50
N GLY A 448 -13.16 6.90 -31.49
CA GLY A 448 -12.07 7.28 -30.59
C GLY A 448 -12.44 8.37 -29.59
N GLN A 449 -13.72 8.70 -29.43
CA GLN A 449 -14.18 9.75 -28.52
C GLN A 449 -15.21 9.20 -27.54
N ALA A 450 -15.00 9.45 -26.26
CA ALA A 450 -15.93 9.02 -25.21
C ALA A 450 -16.05 10.09 -24.11
N ILE A 451 -17.27 10.20 -23.58
CA ILE A 451 -17.59 10.99 -22.39
C ILE A 451 -17.86 10.01 -21.25
N ARG A 452 -17.21 10.20 -20.11
CA ARG A 452 -17.57 9.57 -18.84
C ARG A 452 -18.12 10.64 -17.91
N THR A 453 -19.24 10.35 -17.27
CA THR A 453 -19.83 11.23 -16.26
C THR A 453 -20.09 10.45 -15.00
N GLU A 454 -19.79 11.06 -13.86
CA GLU A 454 -19.94 10.47 -12.54
C GLU A 454 -20.74 11.43 -11.65
N LEU A 455 -21.81 10.90 -11.07
CA LEU A 455 -22.69 11.61 -10.14
C LEU A 455 -22.62 10.89 -8.80
N GLN A 456 -22.19 11.60 -7.76
CA GLN A 456 -22.12 11.05 -6.43
C GLN A 456 -22.99 11.85 -5.47
N TRP A 457 -23.60 11.13 -4.52
CA TRP A 457 -24.28 11.68 -3.38
C TRP A 457 -23.81 10.96 -2.12
N MET A 458 -23.58 11.71 -1.04
CA MET A 458 -23.17 11.18 0.25
C MET A 458 -23.96 11.85 1.36
N GLY A 459 -24.79 11.08 2.07
CA GLY A 459 -25.48 11.50 3.28
C GLY A 459 -24.71 11.07 4.53
N VAL A 460 -24.43 12.01 5.44
CA VAL A 460 -23.58 11.79 6.61
C VAL A 460 -24.40 12.02 7.89
N LYS A 461 -24.27 11.08 8.83
CA LYS A 461 -24.86 11.17 10.17
C LYS A 461 -23.76 11.07 11.21
N HIS A 462 -23.81 11.99 12.17
CA HIS A 462 -22.89 12.03 13.29
C HIS A 462 -23.55 11.45 14.54
N GLU A 463 -22.74 10.84 15.40
CA GLU A 463 -23.16 10.42 16.73
C GLU A 463 -23.60 11.64 17.57
N GLU A 464 -24.67 11.48 18.34
CA GLU A 464 -25.19 12.56 19.17
C GLU A 464 -24.16 12.98 20.22
N GLY A 465 -23.89 14.29 20.32
CA GLY A 465 -22.91 14.84 21.26
C GLY A 465 -21.45 14.81 20.78
N ALA A 466 -21.17 14.22 19.62
CA ALA A 466 -19.83 14.24 19.02
C ALA A 466 -19.45 15.63 18.49
N GLN A 467 -18.16 15.94 18.57
CA GLN A 467 -17.57 17.09 17.87
C GLN A 467 -17.58 16.84 16.36
N LEU A 468 -17.78 17.91 15.60
CA LEU A 468 -17.79 17.86 14.15
C LEU A 468 -16.43 18.27 13.60
N ALA A 469 -15.88 17.45 12.70
CA ALA A 469 -14.71 17.83 11.91
C ALA A 469 -15.06 18.97 10.93
N LEU A 470 -14.03 19.65 10.40
CA LEU A 470 -14.21 20.72 9.40
C LEU A 470 -15.07 20.25 8.21
N GLN A 471 -14.80 19.02 7.75
CA GLN A 471 -15.61 18.32 6.77
C GLN A 471 -16.64 17.46 7.52
N ASN A 472 -17.86 17.98 7.62
CA ASN A 472 -19.03 17.32 8.20
C ASN A 472 -20.24 17.50 7.29
N GLY A 473 -21.30 16.74 7.54
CA GLY A 473 -22.55 16.85 6.79
C GLY A 473 -22.50 16.25 5.39
N ASP A 474 -23.57 16.48 4.63
CA ASP A 474 -23.84 15.85 3.34
C ASP A 474 -23.08 16.48 2.16
N TRP A 475 -22.80 15.65 1.14
CA TRP A 475 -22.06 16.03 -0.06
C TRP A 475 -22.73 15.59 -1.35
N ALA A 476 -22.49 16.35 -2.41
CA ALA A 476 -22.77 15.96 -3.77
C ALA A 476 -21.53 16.20 -4.65
N MET A 477 -21.39 15.44 -5.72
CA MET A 477 -20.34 15.66 -6.72
C MET A 477 -20.85 15.37 -8.12
N VAL A 478 -20.37 16.16 -9.07
CA VAL A 478 -20.48 15.90 -10.51
C VAL A 478 -19.10 15.92 -11.14
N LEU A 479 -18.82 14.96 -12.02
CA LEU A 479 -17.61 14.89 -12.83
C LEU A 479 -17.96 14.61 -14.27
N ALA A 480 -17.28 15.28 -15.19
CA ALA A 480 -17.32 15.01 -16.60
C ALA A 480 -15.89 14.85 -17.14
N GLU A 481 -15.67 13.75 -17.84
CA GLU A 481 -14.43 13.40 -18.49
C GLU A 481 -14.66 13.23 -19.98
N TYR A 482 -13.89 13.92 -20.80
CA TYR A 482 -13.90 13.78 -22.25
C TYR A 482 -12.55 13.23 -22.72
N SER A 483 -12.59 12.14 -23.44
CA SER A 483 -11.40 11.46 -23.96
C SER A 483 -11.40 11.45 -25.49
N ILE A 484 -10.25 11.79 -26.07
CA ILE A 484 -9.98 11.72 -27.51
C ILE A 484 -8.76 10.83 -27.70
N SER A 485 -9.03 9.57 -28.03
CA SER A 485 -8.01 8.56 -28.27
C SER A 485 -7.08 8.95 -29.44
N PRO A 486 -5.79 8.62 -29.36
CA PRO A 486 -5.12 7.96 -28.25
C PRO A 486 -4.56 8.90 -27.16
N GLY A 487 -4.69 10.23 -27.31
CA GLY A 487 -3.78 11.15 -26.63
C GLY A 487 -4.37 12.18 -25.67
N TRP A 488 -5.63 12.59 -25.79
CA TRP A 488 -6.15 13.71 -25.00
C TRP A 488 -7.24 13.28 -24.02
N PHE A 489 -7.14 13.79 -22.79
CA PHE A 489 -8.10 13.56 -21.72
C PHE A 489 -8.37 14.89 -21.02
N PHE A 490 -9.64 15.24 -20.86
CA PHE A 490 -10.08 16.46 -20.20
C PHE A 490 -11.01 16.05 -19.07
N THR A 491 -10.75 16.55 -17.86
CA THR A 491 -11.56 16.26 -16.67
C THR A 491 -11.98 17.58 -16.04
N VAL A 492 -13.26 17.70 -15.71
CA VAL A 492 -13.78 18.76 -14.84
C VAL A 492 -14.69 18.12 -13.81
N PHE A 493 -14.57 18.56 -12.56
CA PHE A 493 -15.49 18.16 -11.51
C PHE A 493 -15.67 19.25 -10.48
N ASP A 494 -16.75 19.12 -9.73
CA ASP A 494 -17.02 19.92 -8.56
C ASP A 494 -17.64 19.05 -7.48
N GLU A 495 -17.14 19.21 -6.25
CA GLU A 495 -17.68 18.60 -5.05
C GLU A 495 -18.27 19.71 -4.19
N TYR A 496 -19.43 19.47 -3.60
CA TYR A 496 -20.11 20.47 -2.81
C TYR A 496 -20.54 19.89 -1.46
N ASN A 497 -19.98 20.44 -0.37
CA ASN A 497 -20.37 20.12 1.00
C ASN A 497 -21.64 20.90 1.40
N TYR A 498 -22.76 20.60 0.76
CA TYR A 498 -23.99 21.38 0.96
C TYR A 498 -24.62 21.17 2.35
N GLY A 499 -24.30 20.06 3.01
CA GLY A 499 -24.87 19.67 4.29
C GLY A 499 -24.03 20.07 5.51
N ASN A 500 -22.95 20.83 5.33
CA ASN A 500 -22.13 21.29 6.45
C ASN A 500 -22.99 22.03 7.48
N THR A 501 -22.76 21.76 8.77
CA THR A 501 -23.48 22.41 9.86
C THR A 501 -23.13 23.89 10.03
N ASN A 502 -21.94 24.30 9.58
CA ASN A 502 -21.56 25.70 9.45
C ASN A 502 -21.85 26.17 8.02
N ASP A 503 -22.74 27.14 7.87
CA ASP A 503 -23.11 27.72 6.57
C ASP A 503 -21.93 28.30 5.80
N GLU A 504 -20.92 28.86 6.48
CA GLU A 504 -19.70 29.39 5.84
C GLU A 504 -18.82 28.30 5.24
N LEU A 505 -18.97 27.06 5.71
CA LEU A 505 -18.19 25.89 5.27
C LEU A 505 -18.95 25.02 4.25
N LYS A 506 -20.10 25.51 3.75
CA LYS A 506 -20.77 24.96 2.57
C LYS A 506 -20.02 25.38 1.31
N VAL A 507 -18.91 24.71 1.05
CA VAL A 507 -17.92 25.12 0.04
C VAL A 507 -17.92 24.18 -1.16
N HIS A 508 -17.74 24.78 -2.34
CA HIS A 508 -17.46 24.10 -3.60
C HIS A 508 -15.95 23.87 -3.79
N TYR A 509 -15.62 22.69 -4.33
CA TYR A 509 -14.26 22.25 -4.64
C TYR A 509 -14.12 22.00 -6.15
N PRO A 510 -14.14 23.06 -6.98
CA PRO A 510 -14.01 22.91 -8.41
C PRO A 510 -12.57 22.52 -8.76
N ASN A 511 -12.44 21.62 -9.73
CA ASN A 511 -11.16 21.21 -10.26
C ASN A 511 -11.27 20.89 -11.75
N ALA A 512 -10.26 21.29 -12.51
CA ALA A 512 -10.14 20.94 -13.91
C ALA A 512 -8.73 20.45 -14.20
N SER A 513 -8.60 19.44 -15.07
CA SER A 513 -7.31 18.95 -15.53
C SER A 513 -7.35 18.50 -16.99
N VAL A 514 -6.17 18.52 -17.60
CA VAL A 514 -5.91 18.02 -18.95
C VAL A 514 -4.75 17.04 -18.86
N ALA A 515 -4.90 15.89 -19.49
CA ALA A 515 -3.84 14.91 -19.66
C ALA A 515 -3.56 14.72 -21.15
N TYR A 516 -2.27 14.70 -21.49
CA TYR A 516 -1.77 14.35 -22.81
C TYR A 516 -0.89 13.11 -22.72
N VAL A 517 -1.16 12.13 -23.57
CA VAL A 517 -0.40 10.89 -23.69
C VAL A 517 0.12 10.77 -25.12
N LYS A 518 1.42 10.55 -25.26
CA LYS A 518 2.06 10.20 -26.53
C LYS A 518 3.15 9.17 -26.29
N ASP A 519 2.98 8.01 -26.89
CA ASP A 519 3.88 6.87 -26.73
C ASP A 519 4.08 6.57 -25.23
N ALA A 520 5.31 6.70 -24.73
CA ALA A 520 5.67 6.45 -23.34
C ALA A 520 5.60 7.70 -22.43
N LEU A 521 5.24 8.86 -22.98
CA LEU A 521 5.12 10.13 -22.25
C LEU A 521 3.67 10.39 -21.86
N ARG A 522 3.45 10.75 -20.59
CA ARG A 522 2.20 11.30 -20.07
C ARG A 522 2.50 12.60 -19.33
N ILE A 523 1.79 13.66 -19.70
CA ILE A 523 1.80 14.94 -19.01
C ILE A 523 0.38 15.22 -18.56
N GLN A 524 0.18 15.48 -17.28
CA GLN A 524 -1.09 15.90 -16.72
C GLN A 524 -0.92 17.22 -15.99
N THR A 525 -1.83 18.14 -16.21
CA THR A 525 -1.86 19.40 -15.50
C THR A 525 -3.27 19.76 -15.10
N GLY A 526 -3.44 20.45 -13.99
CA GLY A 526 -4.73 20.86 -13.50
C GLY A 526 -4.64 22.01 -12.51
N TYR A 527 -5.80 22.55 -12.20
CA TYR A 527 -5.95 23.61 -11.21
C TYR A 527 -7.26 23.41 -10.46
N GLY A 528 -7.23 23.64 -9.16
CA GLY A 528 -8.45 23.71 -8.38
C GLY A 528 -8.24 23.49 -6.90
N ARG A 529 -9.37 23.37 -6.21
CA ARG A 529 -9.41 23.05 -4.78
C ARG A 529 -9.41 21.54 -4.59
N VAL A 530 -8.68 21.10 -3.59
CA VAL A 530 -8.63 19.72 -3.11
C VAL A 530 -8.88 19.76 -1.62
N ARG A 531 -9.94 19.09 -1.17
CA ARG A 531 -10.24 18.95 0.26
C ARG A 531 -9.17 18.10 0.96
N GLY A 532 -8.92 18.38 2.22
CA GLY A 532 -8.06 17.53 3.07
C GLY A 532 -8.78 16.26 3.50
N GLY A 533 -8.01 15.25 3.93
CA GLY A 533 -8.55 13.97 4.39
C GLY A 533 -7.46 12.94 4.62
N LEU A 534 -7.81 11.65 4.50
CA LEU A 534 -6.89 10.54 4.52
C LEU A 534 -6.72 9.95 3.12
N LEU A 535 -5.49 9.65 2.74
CA LEU A 535 -5.18 8.81 1.59
C LEU A 535 -4.79 7.43 2.09
N CYS A 536 -5.53 6.40 1.69
CA CYS A 536 -5.30 5.03 2.12
C CYS A 536 -5.08 4.10 0.94
N VAL A 537 -4.07 3.23 1.05
CA VAL A 537 -3.81 2.14 0.11
C VAL A 537 -3.60 0.87 0.92
N GLY A 538 -4.48 -0.12 0.72
CA GLY A 538 -4.36 -1.41 1.42
C GLY A 538 -4.48 -1.34 2.94
N GLY A 539 -5.18 -0.35 3.52
CA GLY A 539 -5.28 -0.20 4.98
C GLY A 539 -4.11 0.56 5.63
N ILE A 540 -3.14 1.02 4.82
CA ILE A 540 -2.13 2.00 5.24
C ILE A 540 -2.60 3.39 4.83
N CYS A 541 -2.69 4.30 5.80
CA CYS A 541 -3.26 5.63 5.61
C CYS A 541 -2.30 6.74 5.99
N ARG A 542 -2.47 7.88 5.33
CA ARG A 542 -1.72 9.12 5.60
C ARG A 542 -2.64 10.33 5.54
N PRO A 543 -2.49 11.32 6.43
CA PRO A 543 -3.19 12.60 6.29
C PRO A 543 -2.68 13.37 5.06
N VAL A 544 -3.61 13.88 4.27
CA VAL A 544 -3.35 14.79 3.15
C VAL A 544 -4.04 16.12 3.47
N PRO A 545 -3.28 17.23 3.61
CA PRO A 545 -3.85 18.54 3.85
C PRO A 545 -4.71 19.02 2.67
N ALA A 546 -5.64 19.93 2.95
CA ALA A 546 -6.34 20.65 1.89
C ALA A 546 -5.35 21.50 1.09
N SER A 547 -5.60 21.64 -0.21
CA SER A 547 -4.76 22.45 -1.08
C SER A 547 -5.57 23.16 -2.17
N ASN A 548 -5.04 24.29 -2.63
CA ASN A 548 -5.58 25.05 -3.74
C ASN A 548 -4.40 25.48 -4.62
N GLY A 549 -4.47 25.19 -5.91
CA GLY A 549 -3.47 25.67 -6.85
C GLY A 549 -3.28 24.76 -8.06
N PHE A 550 -2.19 25.02 -8.77
CA PHE A 550 -1.78 24.30 -9.96
C PHE A 550 -1.09 22.99 -9.60
N ASN A 551 -1.32 21.95 -10.39
CA ASN A 551 -0.55 20.71 -10.36
C ASN A 551 -0.01 20.35 -11.75
N LEU A 552 1.12 19.67 -11.76
CA LEU A 552 1.77 19.11 -12.93
C LEU A 552 2.37 17.75 -12.56
N GLY A 553 1.93 16.71 -13.26
CA GLY A 553 2.52 15.38 -13.22
C GLY A 553 3.10 15.04 -14.59
N VAL A 554 4.36 14.61 -14.63
CA VAL A 554 4.99 14.11 -15.85
C VAL A 554 5.53 12.72 -15.59
N THR A 555 5.17 11.77 -16.43
CA THR A 555 5.77 10.44 -16.45
C THR A 555 6.30 10.10 -17.84
N TYR A 556 7.49 9.53 -17.89
CA TYR A 556 8.11 9.05 -19.13
C TYR A 556 8.82 7.74 -18.87
N THR A 557 8.70 6.78 -19.79
CA THR A 557 9.43 5.51 -19.76
C THR A 557 10.21 5.34 -21.05
N PHE A 558 11.40 4.72 -20.98
CA PHE A 558 12.28 4.54 -22.13
C PHE A 558 13.06 3.24 -22.06
#